data_AF-A0A382PKS0-F1
#
_entry.id   AF-A0A382PKS0-F1
#
_cell.length_a   1.000
_cell.length_b   1.000
_cell.length_c   1.000
_cell.angle_alpha   90.00
_cell.angle_beta   90.00
_cell.angle_gamma   90.00
#
_symmetry.space_group_name_H-M   'P 1'
#
loop_
_entity.id
_entity.type
_entity.pdbx_description
1 polymer ?
#
loop_
_entity_poly.entity_id
_entity_poly.type
_entity_poly.pdbx_seq_one_letter_code
_entity_poly.pdbx_strand_id
1 'polypeptide(L)'
;ANLIKDIRKEWKTPDLPVVIGVSGFGGRNQKVDRRLGIIAAQHAVAKRKEFAGTVASVETRDFFRPAEESPSRQGYHWNGNAETYYLIGEGMGKAMMTLLEN
;
A
#
# COMPACT_ATOMS: atom_id res chain seq x y z
N ALA A 1 -2.64 12.62 -8.24
CA ALA A 1 -2.94 12.08 -6.90
C ALA A 1 -3.84 13.08 -6.20
N ASN A 2 -5.09 13.18 -6.66
CA ASN A 2 -6.00 14.25 -6.25
C ASN A 2 -6.32 14.13 -4.76
N LEU A 3 -6.66 12.93 -4.28
CA LEU A 3 -6.93 12.68 -2.86
C LEU A 3 -5.86 13.23 -1.90
N ILE A 4 -4.57 12.96 -2.15
CA ILE A 4 -3.48 13.48 -1.31
C ILE A 4 -3.46 15.01 -1.34
N LYS A 5 -3.59 15.62 -2.52
CA LYS A 5 -3.57 17.09 -2.68
C LYS A 5 -4.80 17.73 -2.03
N ASP A 6 -5.96 17.12 -2.20
CA ASP A 6 -7.23 17.63 -1.68
C ASP A 6 -7.26 17.58 -0.15
N ILE A 7 -6.82 16.48 0.47
CA ILE A 7 -6.72 16.38 1.94
C ILE A 7 -5.73 17.39 2.51
N ARG A 8 -4.54 17.51 1.90
CA ARG A 8 -3.52 18.49 2.32
C ARG A 8 -4.05 19.92 2.24
N LYS A 9 -4.80 20.24 1.18
CA LYS A 9 -5.42 21.56 0.98
C LYS A 9 -6.52 21.82 2.01
N GLU A 10 -7.46 20.87 2.16
CA GLU A 10 -8.59 20.97 3.08
C GLU A 10 -8.13 21.20 4.53
N TRP A 11 -7.12 20.46 4.96
CA TRP A 11 -6.61 20.54 6.33
C TRP A 11 -5.41 21.47 6.50
N LYS A 12 -5.01 22.23 5.46
CA LYS A 12 -3.88 23.16 5.49
C LYS A 12 -2.58 22.51 5.99
N THR A 13 -2.35 21.26 5.62
CA THR A 13 -1.20 20.44 6.02
C THR A 13 -0.41 20.03 4.77
N PRO A 14 0.39 20.95 4.16
CA PRO A 14 1.02 20.72 2.85
C PRO A 14 1.95 19.50 2.81
N ASP A 15 2.47 19.08 3.97
CA ASP A 15 3.41 17.97 4.11
C ASP A 15 2.81 16.76 4.84
N LEU A 16 1.47 16.67 4.96
CA LEU A 16 0.80 15.52 5.61
C LEU A 16 1.39 14.20 5.10
N PRO A 17 1.98 13.38 5.99
CA PRO A 17 2.54 12.09 5.61
C PRO A 17 1.46 11.12 5.13
N VAL A 18 1.71 10.41 4.04
CA VAL A 18 0.80 9.39 3.51
C VAL A 18 1.55 8.11 3.18
N VAL A 19 1.03 6.98 3.65
CA VAL A 19 1.54 5.66 3.29
C VAL A 19 0.49 4.90 2.50
N ILE A 20 0.90 4.39 1.33
CA ILE A 20 0.04 3.61 0.43
C ILE A 20 0.44 2.14 0.53
N GLY A 21 -0.38 1.30 1.17
CA GLY A 21 -0.29 -0.15 0.96
C GLY A 21 -0.82 -0.48 -0.43
N VAL A 22 0.03 -1.03 -1.31
CA VAL A 22 -0.45 -1.38 -2.67
C VAL A 22 -1.47 -2.52 -2.61
N SER A 23 -2.26 -2.66 -3.67
CA SER A 23 -3.28 -3.71 -3.78
C SER A 23 -2.68 -5.07 -4.12
N GLY A 24 -1.74 -5.56 -3.30
CA GLY A 24 -0.93 -6.77 -3.52
C GLY A 24 -1.65 -8.11 -3.36
N PHE A 25 -2.99 -8.14 -3.41
CA PHE A 25 -3.73 -9.38 -3.31
C PHE A 25 -3.50 -10.27 -4.55
N GLY A 26 -3.31 -11.57 -4.32
CA GLY A 26 -2.79 -12.52 -5.32
C GLY A 26 -1.25 -12.55 -5.42
N GLY A 27 -0.56 -11.75 -4.60
CA GLY A 27 0.89 -11.79 -4.43
C GLY A 27 1.69 -11.52 -5.71
N ARG A 28 2.95 -11.99 -5.73
CA ARG A 28 3.86 -11.85 -6.88
C ARG A 28 3.40 -12.63 -8.11
N ASN A 29 2.55 -13.64 -7.92
CA ASN A 29 2.00 -14.46 -9.00
C ASN A 29 0.75 -13.86 -9.64
N GLN A 30 0.37 -12.62 -9.32
CA GLN A 30 -0.73 -11.91 -9.97
C GLN A 30 -0.45 -11.73 -11.47
N LYS A 31 -1.37 -12.17 -12.33
CA LYS A 31 -1.26 -12.07 -13.80
C LYS A 31 -2.31 -11.18 -14.45
N VAL A 32 -3.29 -10.69 -13.70
CA VAL A 32 -4.34 -9.84 -14.26
C VAL A 32 -3.78 -8.43 -14.47
N ASP A 33 -3.60 -8.02 -15.73
CA ASP A 33 -2.99 -6.74 -16.13
C ASP A 33 -3.57 -5.54 -15.40
N ARG A 34 -4.90 -5.46 -15.28
CA ARG A 34 -5.54 -4.33 -14.57
C ARG A 34 -5.07 -4.20 -13.12
N ARG A 35 -4.81 -5.33 -12.45
CA ARG A 35 -4.35 -5.35 -11.04
C ARG A 35 -2.88 -4.95 -10.96
N LEU A 36 -2.06 -5.42 -11.88
CA LEU A 36 -0.67 -4.99 -12.01
C LEU A 36 -0.57 -3.49 -12.30
N GLY A 37 -1.45 -2.97 -13.17
CA GLY A 37 -1.56 -1.54 -13.47
C GLY A 37 -1.92 -0.70 -12.24
N ILE A 38 -2.86 -1.18 -11.40
CA ILE A 38 -3.21 -0.52 -10.13
C ILE A 38 -2.01 -0.46 -9.19
N ILE A 39 -1.30 -1.58 -9.00
CA ILE A 39 -0.10 -1.64 -8.13
C ILE A 39 0.99 -0.69 -8.64
N ALA A 40 1.25 -0.70 -9.96
CA ALA A 40 2.21 0.19 -10.58
C ALA A 40 1.84 1.67 -10.39
N ALA A 41 0.55 2.02 -10.56
CA ALA A 41 0.06 3.38 -10.34
C ALA A 41 0.20 3.83 -8.88
N GLN A 42 -0.09 2.94 -7.92
CA GLN A 42 0.08 3.21 -6.48
C GLN A 42 1.54 3.49 -6.11
N HIS A 43 2.48 2.69 -6.60
CA HIS A 43 3.92 2.96 -6.44
C HIS A 43 4.36 4.25 -7.15
N ALA A 44 3.85 4.52 -8.35
CA ALA A 44 4.21 5.69 -9.13
C ALA A 44 3.81 7.01 -8.45
N VAL A 45 2.75 7.01 -7.62
CA VAL A 45 2.37 8.18 -6.82
C VAL A 45 3.48 8.53 -5.82
N ALA A 46 3.96 7.58 -5.02
CA ALA A 46 5.02 7.83 -4.02
C ALA A 46 6.36 8.27 -4.65
N LYS A 47 6.61 7.93 -5.92
CA LYS A 47 7.84 8.30 -6.64
C LYS A 47 7.84 9.72 -7.24
N ARG A 48 6.74 10.46 -7.16
CA ARG A 48 6.69 11.83 -7.71
C ARG A 48 7.56 12.76 -6.87
N LYS A 49 8.31 13.66 -7.55
CA LYS A 49 9.20 14.63 -6.88
C LYS A 49 8.46 15.49 -5.85
N GLU A 50 7.23 15.88 -6.14
CA GLU A 50 6.35 16.66 -5.24
C GLU A 50 5.99 15.95 -3.92
N PHE A 51 6.28 14.66 -3.81
CA PHE A 51 5.94 13.82 -2.65
C PHE A 51 7.17 13.20 -1.98
N ALA A 52 8.38 13.56 -2.40
CA ALA A 52 9.60 13.13 -1.74
C ALA A 52 9.57 13.49 -0.24
N GLY A 53 9.93 12.54 0.62
CA GLY A 53 9.96 12.72 2.07
C GLY A 53 8.58 12.71 2.77
N THR A 54 7.47 12.78 2.04
CA THR A 54 6.12 12.91 2.64
C THR A 54 5.11 11.86 2.16
N VAL A 55 5.42 11.08 1.12
CA VAL A 55 4.59 9.94 0.70
C VAL A 55 5.46 8.71 0.46
N ALA A 56 5.03 7.57 1.00
CA ALA A 56 5.65 6.27 0.77
C ALA A 56 4.64 5.26 0.24
N SER A 57 5.13 4.20 -0.39
CA SER A 57 4.32 3.05 -0.78
C SER A 57 4.96 1.77 -0.26
N VAL A 58 4.15 0.83 0.21
CA VAL A 58 4.58 -0.47 0.73
C VAL A 58 4.24 -1.55 -0.27
N GLU A 59 5.23 -2.38 -0.60
CA GLU A 59 5.08 -3.56 -1.45
C GLU A 59 4.43 -4.70 -0.67
N THR A 60 3.11 -4.84 -0.80
CA THR A 60 2.32 -5.80 -0.03
C THR A 60 2.19 -7.16 -0.71
N ARG A 61 2.68 -7.32 -1.95
CA ARG A 61 2.60 -8.61 -2.68
C ARG A 61 3.38 -9.72 -2.00
N ASP A 62 4.43 -9.38 -1.26
CA ASP A 62 5.27 -10.35 -0.55
C ASP A 62 4.58 -10.88 0.72
N PHE A 63 3.51 -10.22 1.17
CA PHE A 63 2.77 -10.62 2.36
C PHE A 63 1.61 -11.57 2.06
N PHE A 64 1.26 -11.79 0.80
CA PHE A 64 0.16 -12.66 0.43
C PHE A 64 0.42 -14.12 0.82
N ARG A 65 -0.54 -14.73 1.53
CA ARG A 65 -0.56 -16.18 1.78
C ARG A 65 -1.58 -16.87 0.86
N PRO A 66 -1.22 -18.04 0.29
CA PRO A 66 -2.13 -18.79 -0.56
C PRO A 66 -3.32 -19.34 0.24
N ALA A 67 -4.36 -19.78 -0.46
CA ALA A 67 -5.61 -20.22 0.16
C ALA A 67 -5.42 -21.48 1.02
N GLU A 68 -4.39 -22.26 0.71
CA GLU A 68 -3.99 -23.49 1.39
C GLU A 68 -3.40 -23.21 2.79
N GLU A 69 -2.93 -21.99 3.02
CA GLU A 69 -2.35 -21.52 4.29
C GLU A 69 -3.28 -20.53 5.02
N SER A 70 -4.56 -20.47 4.62
CA SER A 70 -5.45 -19.38 5.01
C SER A 70 -6.85 -19.86 5.37
N PRO A 71 -7.61 -19.10 6.19
CA PRO A 71 -8.93 -19.52 6.67
C PRO A 71 -10.04 -19.39 5.63
N SER A 72 -9.81 -18.69 4.51
CA SER A 72 -10.77 -18.58 3.42
C SER A 72 -10.11 -18.70 2.04
N ARG A 73 -10.93 -18.76 0.99
CA ARG A 73 -10.49 -18.77 -0.41
C ARG A 73 -10.82 -17.44 -1.11
N GLN A 74 -11.09 -16.40 -0.34
CA GLN A 74 -11.40 -15.05 -0.84
C GLN A 74 -10.11 -14.29 -1.13
N GLY A 75 -9.43 -14.63 -2.23
CA GLY A 75 -8.13 -14.04 -2.55
C GLY A 75 -8.13 -12.51 -2.63
N TYR A 76 -9.27 -11.89 -2.94
CA TYR A 76 -9.45 -10.42 -2.95
C TYR A 76 -9.51 -9.79 -1.54
N HIS A 77 -9.71 -10.60 -0.50
CA HIS A 77 -9.54 -10.26 0.92
C HIS A 77 -8.32 -10.99 1.50
N TRP A 78 -7.25 -11.18 0.73
CA TRP A 78 -6.03 -11.87 1.19
C TRP A 78 -6.32 -13.22 1.87
N ASN A 79 -7.32 -13.94 1.37
CA ASN A 79 -7.77 -15.22 1.92
C ASN A 79 -8.16 -15.16 3.41
N GLY A 80 -8.45 -13.98 3.95
CA GLY A 80 -8.73 -13.80 5.38
C GLY A 80 -7.52 -14.09 6.27
N ASN A 81 -6.31 -14.11 5.72
CA ASN A 81 -5.11 -14.53 6.43
C ASN A 81 -4.62 -13.43 7.40
N ALA A 82 -4.62 -13.74 8.70
CA ALA A 82 -4.26 -12.79 9.75
C ALA A 82 -2.80 -12.31 9.66
N GLU A 83 -1.87 -13.19 9.30
CA GLU A 83 -0.45 -12.83 9.12
C GLU A 83 -0.28 -11.83 7.98
N THR A 84 -1.00 -12.02 6.87
CA THR A 84 -0.99 -11.08 5.74
C THR A 84 -1.43 -9.69 6.19
N TYR A 85 -2.53 -9.58 6.93
CA TYR A 85 -3.01 -8.29 7.44
C TYR A 85 -2.02 -7.66 8.43
N TYR A 86 -1.45 -8.47 9.33
CA TYR A 86 -0.43 -8.01 10.27
C TYR A 86 0.78 -7.43 9.53
N LEU A 87 1.34 -8.14 8.55
CA LEU A 87 2.50 -7.69 7.79
C LEU A 87 2.22 -6.44 6.94
N ILE A 88 1.01 -6.33 6.37
CA ILE A 88 0.58 -5.09 5.69
C ILE A 88 0.58 -3.93 6.68
N GLY A 89 -0.04 -4.10 7.85
CA GLY A 89 -0.10 -3.07 8.89
C GLY A 89 1.29 -2.71 9.41
N GLU A 90 2.13 -3.69 9.68
CA GLU A 90 3.51 -3.50 10.15
C GLU A 90 4.36 -2.75 9.13
N GLY A 91 4.31 -3.14 7.86
CA GLY A 91 5.02 -2.47 6.78
C GLY A 91 4.57 -1.02 6.59
N MET A 92 3.26 -0.77 6.68
CA MET A 92 2.71 0.60 6.61
C MET A 92 3.10 1.44 7.82
N GLY A 93 3.08 0.86 9.02
CA GLY A 93 3.50 1.52 10.25
C GLY A 93 4.98 1.91 10.23
N LYS A 94 5.86 0.98 9.85
CA LYS A 94 7.30 1.25 9.69
C LYS A 94 7.57 2.36 8.67
N ALA A 95 6.90 2.32 7.52
CA ALA A 95 7.01 3.38 6.52
C ALA A 95 6.52 4.74 7.04
N MET A 96 5.45 4.76 7.84
CA MET A 96 4.93 5.99 8.44
C MET A 96 5.93 6.58 9.44
N MET A 97 6.53 5.75 10.30
CA MET A 97 7.56 6.19 11.24
C MET A 97 8.73 6.85 10.51
N THR A 98 9.23 6.24 9.43
CA THR A 98 10.29 6.87 8.60
C THR A 98 9.87 8.21 8.00
N LEU A 99 8.59 8.42 7.65
CA LEU A 99 8.12 9.71 7.14
C LEU A 99 8.01 10.76 8.26
N LEU A 100 7.72 10.35 9.50
CA LEU A 100 7.58 11.25 10.66
C LEU A 100 8.91 11.63 11.30
N GLU A 101 9.96 10.83 11.09
CA GLU A 101 11.32 11.09 11.57
C GLU A 101 12.15 11.98 10.61
N ASN A 102 11.61 12.31 9.44
CA ASN A 102 12.25 13.21 8.46
C ASN A 102 12.09 14.69 8.80
#